data_AF-A0AA42YZ16-F1
#
_entry.id   AF-A0AA42YZ16-F1
#
_cell.length_a   1.000
_cell.length_b   1.000
_cell.length_c   1.000
_cell.angle_alpha   90.00
_cell.angle_beta   90.00
_cell.angle_gamma   90.00
#
_symmetry.space_group_name_H-M   'P 1'
#
loop_
_entity.id
_entity.type
_entity.pdbx_description
1 polymer ?
#
loop_
_entity_poly.entity_id
_entity_poly.type
_entity_poly.pdbx_seq_one_letter_code
_entity_poly.pdbx_strand_id
1 'polypeptide(L)'
;MSYRCINSNLKAGAFVLLLGSALAVSGCKDDPTLFGGCSTQNVNACPTSEGFANPYEGQLELLTWTETLRKASLELTGQLPTEQQTRATDDLGQVGLEASLAELMRESAFGDRIIELYNDKFLTDKYLGRENAIELLDEEVWPNLRWFEQMGGENDDVALVTNDSLAREPLELIAHVVRDERPFTEILTADYAMLNGYSGLSLIGLPEIPIGIGEDPEVFRAVQVPGIPHAGLLTSPMFLNRFPTSDTNRNRHRSRMAYLFFLDIDVNRFGSRPVDASADFGENPTLNNPDCTVCHTTVDPVAGVFMNWNESGEYDGRGDWYDGEMLTPGFNGEEVPQAQRPRALQWFAQRLAENPRFAQATVKTVFEGLTGQKVLDLSVGYVVPAMGGAGGAGGTGGDMGMGGAGGMGMGGAGGMGMGGAGGMGMGGAGGTMPPPPPPPPLPEIEPE
;
A
#
# COMPACT_ATOMS: atom_id res chain seq x y z
N MET A 1 -13.16 -49.84 -42.38
CA MET A 1 -12.78 -51.18 -41.91
C MET A 1 -11.66 -51.03 -40.90
N SER A 2 -11.73 -51.78 -39.79
CA SER A 2 -10.82 -51.85 -38.63
C SER A 2 -10.82 -50.67 -37.65
N TYR A 3 -11.39 -50.81 -36.43
CA TYR A 3 -10.85 -51.45 -35.20
C TYR A 3 -9.79 -50.54 -34.54
N ARG A 4 -9.79 -50.16 -33.25
CA ARG A 4 -10.36 -50.69 -31.99
C ARG A 4 -10.28 -49.60 -30.90
N CYS A 5 -11.20 -49.66 -29.93
CA CYS A 5 -11.15 -49.01 -28.62
C CYS A 5 -10.02 -49.56 -27.73
N ILE A 6 -9.56 -48.75 -26.76
CA ILE A 6 -9.15 -49.22 -25.43
C ILE A 6 -10.03 -48.52 -24.39
N ASN A 7 -10.53 -49.35 -23.47
CA ASN A 7 -11.53 -49.09 -22.44
C ASN A 7 -10.91 -48.65 -21.11
N SER A 8 -11.82 -48.20 -20.23
CA SER A 8 -11.81 -48.30 -18.75
C SER A 8 -11.28 -47.05 -18.01
N ASN A 9 -11.93 -46.46 -17.00
CA ASN A 9 -13.14 -46.76 -16.24
C ASN A 9 -13.66 -45.43 -15.65
N LEU A 10 -14.92 -45.06 -15.92
CA LEU A 10 -15.68 -44.13 -15.09
C LEU A 10 -17.04 -44.78 -14.84
N LYS A 11 -17.17 -45.46 -13.69
CA LYS A 11 -18.47 -45.78 -13.10
C LYS A 11 -18.98 -44.45 -12.52
N ALA A 12 -19.89 -43.77 -13.20
CA ALA A 12 -21.34 -44.01 -13.21
C ALA A 12 -21.99 -43.67 -11.87
N GLY A 13 -22.76 -42.58 -11.89
CA GLY A 13 -23.65 -42.13 -10.82
C GLY A 13 -24.43 -40.90 -11.24
N ALA A 14 -25.06 -40.93 -12.43
CA ALA A 14 -25.99 -39.91 -12.90
C ALA A 14 -27.42 -40.43 -12.73
N PHE A 15 -28.27 -39.66 -12.03
CA PHE A 15 -29.75 -39.63 -12.02
C PHE A 15 -30.13 -38.76 -10.80
N VAL A 16 -30.92 -37.68 -10.81
CA VAL A 16 -32.15 -37.28 -11.52
C VAL A 16 -32.26 -35.75 -11.45
N LEU A 17 -32.73 -35.13 -12.55
CA LEU A 17 -33.23 -33.76 -12.68
C LEU A 17 -34.52 -33.50 -11.88
N LEU A 18 -34.71 -32.23 -11.49
CA LEU A 18 -35.94 -31.56 -11.00
C LEU A 18 -36.14 -31.51 -9.48
N LEU A 19 -35.88 -30.34 -8.90
CA LEU A 19 -36.97 -29.49 -8.41
C LEU A 19 -36.47 -28.04 -8.34
N GLY A 20 -37.10 -27.20 -9.17
CA GLY A 20 -37.01 -25.76 -9.02
C GLY A 20 -37.87 -25.26 -7.87
N SER A 21 -37.60 -24.01 -7.50
CA SER A 21 -38.48 -23.11 -6.74
C SER A 21 -38.56 -23.34 -5.23
N ALA A 22 -37.73 -22.61 -4.48
CA ALA A 22 -38.19 -21.56 -3.57
C ALA A 22 -37.08 -21.20 -2.58
N LEU A 23 -36.48 -20.02 -2.75
CA LEU A 23 -36.21 -19.04 -1.69
C LEU A 23 -35.60 -17.83 -2.39
N ALA A 24 -36.48 -17.00 -2.95
CA ALA A 24 -36.17 -15.61 -3.19
C ALA A 24 -36.07 -14.93 -1.82
N VAL A 25 -34.86 -14.62 -1.39
CA VAL A 25 -34.61 -13.53 -0.45
C VAL A 25 -33.68 -12.57 -1.18
N SER A 26 -34.27 -11.43 -1.50
CA SER A 26 -33.74 -10.30 -2.26
C SER A 26 -32.38 -9.82 -1.78
N GLY A 27 -31.42 -9.77 -2.69
CA GLY A 27 -30.13 -9.12 -2.50
C GLY A 27 -29.51 -8.63 -3.81
N CYS A 28 -30.31 -8.35 -4.84
CA CYS A 28 -29.84 -7.56 -5.98
C CYS A 28 -30.07 -6.09 -5.63
N LYS A 29 -28.96 -5.34 -5.45
CA LYS A 29 -29.00 -3.89 -5.35
C LYS A 29 -28.93 -3.37 -6.79
N ASP A 30 -29.94 -2.62 -7.22
CA ASP A 30 -30.09 -2.08 -8.57
C ASP A 30 -29.20 -0.84 -8.87
N ASP A 31 -28.03 -0.71 -8.23
CA ASP A 31 -27.09 0.38 -8.53
C ASP A 31 -25.90 -0.13 -9.36
N PRO A 32 -25.57 0.52 -10.50
CA PRO A 32 -24.45 0.13 -11.32
C PRO A 32 -23.15 0.54 -10.63
N THR A 33 -22.52 -0.40 -9.92
CA THR A 33 -21.10 -0.25 -9.58
C THR A 33 -20.28 -0.46 -10.85
N LEU A 34 -19.28 0.40 -11.07
CA LEU A 34 -18.40 0.44 -12.24
C LEU A 34 -17.67 -0.90 -12.53
N PHE A 35 -17.71 -1.82 -11.57
CA PHE A 35 -17.45 -3.24 -11.76
C PHE A 35 -18.69 -3.97 -11.23
N GLY A 36 -19.45 -4.58 -12.14
CA GLY A 36 -20.68 -5.28 -11.80
C GLY A 36 -20.41 -6.37 -10.76
N GLY A 37 -21.02 -6.24 -9.58
CA GLY A 37 -21.46 -7.31 -8.67
C GLY A 37 -20.62 -8.57 -8.42
N CYS A 38 -19.32 -8.62 -8.68
CA CYS A 38 -18.52 -9.83 -8.45
C CYS A 38 -17.98 -9.85 -7.01
N SER A 39 -18.49 -10.80 -6.21
CA SER A 39 -17.84 -11.24 -4.98
C SER A 39 -16.70 -12.20 -5.33
N THR A 40 -15.52 -11.99 -4.74
CA THR A 40 -14.30 -12.81 -4.92
C THR A 40 -14.46 -14.25 -4.43
N GLN A 41 -15.57 -14.58 -3.76
CA GLN A 41 -15.83 -15.92 -3.22
C GLN A 41 -16.55 -16.86 -4.20
N ASN A 42 -17.06 -16.36 -5.34
CA ASN A 42 -17.76 -17.20 -6.31
C ASN A 42 -17.64 -16.64 -7.74
N VAL A 43 -16.46 -16.84 -8.35
CA VAL A 43 -16.16 -16.45 -9.74
C VAL A 43 -17.14 -16.99 -10.78
N ASN A 44 -17.83 -18.12 -10.49
CA ASN A 44 -18.87 -18.68 -11.35
C ASN A 44 -20.25 -18.01 -11.18
N ALA A 45 -20.42 -17.14 -10.18
CA ALA A 45 -21.63 -16.37 -9.94
C ALA A 45 -21.54 -14.92 -10.45
N CYS A 46 -20.40 -14.53 -11.03
CA CYS A 46 -20.38 -13.35 -11.89
C CYS A 46 -21.42 -13.60 -12.99
N PRO A 47 -22.38 -12.68 -13.22
CA PRO A 47 -23.10 -12.68 -14.48
C PRO A 47 -22.04 -12.78 -15.56
N THR A 48 -22.19 -13.71 -16.51
CA THR A 48 -21.49 -13.56 -17.80
C THR A 48 -21.76 -12.13 -18.20
N SER A 49 -20.73 -11.27 -18.24
CA SER A 49 -20.93 -9.93 -18.76
C SER A 49 -21.60 -10.14 -20.11
N GLU A 50 -22.73 -9.47 -20.36
CA GLU A 50 -23.39 -9.56 -21.68
C GLU A 50 -22.53 -8.85 -22.76
N GLY A 51 -21.20 -8.95 -22.65
CA GLY A 51 -20.24 -8.00 -23.16
C GLY A 51 -20.22 -6.74 -22.29
N PHE A 52 -19.04 -6.23 -21.98
CA PHE A 52 -18.90 -4.79 -21.84
C PHE A 52 -19.25 -4.22 -23.23
N ALA A 53 -20.46 -3.69 -23.40
CA ALA A 53 -20.81 -2.93 -24.59
C ALA A 53 -19.93 -1.67 -24.57
N ASN A 54 -18.84 -1.69 -25.35
CA ASN A 54 -17.91 -0.58 -25.41
C ASN A 54 -18.69 0.67 -25.84
N PRO A 55 -18.90 1.67 -24.96
CA PRO A 55 -19.66 2.86 -25.34
C PRO A 55 -18.98 3.67 -26.45
N TYR A 56 -17.73 3.30 -26.76
CA TYR A 56 -16.92 3.86 -27.84
C TYR A 56 -16.71 2.85 -28.99
N GLU A 57 -17.57 1.85 -29.13
CA GLU A 57 -17.54 0.92 -30.26
C GLU A 57 -17.62 1.71 -31.59
N GLY A 58 -16.69 1.45 -32.50
CA GLY A 58 -16.54 2.21 -33.75
C GLY A 58 -15.97 3.63 -33.60
N GLN A 59 -15.69 4.09 -32.38
CA GLN A 59 -15.06 5.39 -32.09
C GLN A 59 -13.59 5.25 -31.68
N LEU A 60 -13.20 4.09 -31.15
CA LEU A 60 -11.82 3.77 -30.79
C LEU A 60 -11.25 2.71 -31.72
N GLU A 61 -10.05 2.96 -32.21
CA GLU A 61 -9.21 1.93 -32.83
C GLU A 61 -8.55 1.14 -31.69
N LEU A 62 -8.91 -0.13 -31.57
CA LEU A 62 -8.30 -1.04 -30.60
C LEU A 62 -7.06 -1.69 -31.22
N LEU A 63 -6.06 -1.93 -30.38
CA LEU A 63 -4.90 -2.73 -30.77
C LEU A 63 -5.33 -4.15 -31.18
N THR A 64 -4.60 -4.74 -32.12
CA THR A 64 -4.72 -6.18 -32.39
C THR A 64 -4.32 -6.99 -31.15
N TRP A 65 -4.67 -8.28 -31.13
CA TRP A 65 -4.30 -9.15 -30.01
C TRP A 65 -2.78 -9.28 -29.84
N THR A 66 -2.02 -9.33 -30.94
CA THR A 66 -0.56 -9.42 -30.92
C THR A 66 0.10 -8.10 -30.49
N GLU A 67 -0.45 -6.95 -30.89
CA GLU A 67 -0.01 -5.63 -30.37
C GLU A 67 -0.35 -5.47 -28.89
N THR A 68 -1.52 -5.94 -28.46
CA THR A 68 -1.93 -5.96 -27.06
C THR A 68 -0.99 -6.84 -26.23
N LEU A 69 -0.67 -8.06 -26.69
CA LEU A 69 0.30 -8.94 -26.04
C LEU A 69 1.67 -8.28 -25.93
N ARG A 70 2.15 -7.65 -27.01
CA ARG A 70 3.44 -6.94 -26.99
C ARG A 70 3.48 -5.87 -25.91
N LYS A 71 2.42 -5.06 -25.80
CA LYS A 71 2.33 -4.02 -24.77
C LYS A 71 2.24 -4.64 -23.38
N ALA A 72 1.36 -5.62 -23.17
CA ALA A 72 1.18 -6.26 -21.88
C ALA A 72 2.46 -6.95 -21.38
N SER A 73 3.20 -7.65 -22.26
CA SER A 73 4.47 -8.29 -21.91
C SER A 73 5.50 -7.27 -21.41
N LEU A 74 5.62 -6.12 -22.08
CA LEU A 74 6.52 -5.05 -21.63
C LEU A 74 6.08 -4.45 -20.30
N GLU A 75 4.79 -4.22 -20.09
CA GLU A 75 4.27 -3.63 -18.85
C GLU A 75 4.31 -4.59 -17.65
N LEU A 76 4.15 -5.90 -17.88
CA LEU A 76 4.06 -6.91 -16.84
C LEU A 76 5.42 -7.52 -16.47
N THR A 77 6.33 -7.67 -17.43
CA THR A 77 7.63 -8.34 -17.19
C THR A 77 8.83 -7.56 -17.70
N GLY A 78 8.63 -6.44 -18.41
CA GLY A 78 9.73 -5.70 -19.06
C GLY A 78 10.33 -6.42 -20.27
N GLN A 79 9.73 -7.51 -20.72
CA GLN A 79 10.28 -8.37 -21.78
C GLN A 79 9.37 -8.41 -23.01
N LEU A 80 9.96 -8.77 -24.16
CA LEU A 80 9.18 -9.00 -25.38
C LEU A 80 8.52 -10.39 -25.35
N PRO A 81 7.32 -10.55 -25.93
CA PRO A 81 6.69 -11.86 -26.02
C PRO A 81 7.54 -12.83 -26.83
N THR A 82 7.51 -14.11 -26.45
CA THR A 82 8.19 -15.15 -27.22
C THR A 82 7.51 -15.37 -28.58
N GLU A 83 8.24 -15.98 -29.52
CA GLU A 83 7.65 -16.38 -30.81
C GLU A 83 6.49 -17.37 -30.64
N GLN A 84 6.50 -18.17 -29.57
CA GLN A 84 5.42 -19.11 -29.27
C GLN A 84 4.17 -18.37 -28.81
N GLN A 85 4.30 -17.44 -27.86
CA GLN A 85 3.20 -16.61 -27.35
C GLN A 85 2.59 -15.75 -28.47
N THR A 86 3.45 -15.16 -29.32
CA THR A 86 3.01 -14.37 -30.47
C THR A 86 2.20 -15.21 -31.45
N ARG A 87 2.69 -16.39 -31.83
CA ARG A 87 1.97 -17.32 -32.72
C ARG A 87 0.64 -17.79 -32.12
N ALA A 88 0.64 -18.18 -30.85
CA ALA A 88 -0.58 -18.60 -30.17
C ALA A 88 -1.64 -17.48 -30.14
N THR A 89 -1.21 -16.24 -29.91
CA THR A 89 -2.11 -15.08 -29.88
C THR A 89 -2.63 -14.69 -31.27
N ASP A 90 -1.80 -14.82 -32.31
CA ASP A 90 -2.21 -14.59 -33.69
C ASP A 90 -3.24 -15.64 -34.16
N ASP A 91 -2.96 -16.92 -33.89
CA ASP A 91 -3.80 -18.05 -34.32
C ASP A 91 -5.13 -18.15 -33.55
N LEU A 92 -5.12 -17.82 -32.24
CA LEU A 92 -6.24 -18.05 -31.32
C LEU A 92 -6.91 -16.78 -30.79
N GLY A 93 -6.43 -15.59 -31.19
CA GLY A 93 -6.96 -14.31 -30.75
C GLY A 93 -6.94 -14.13 -29.23
N GLN A 94 -8.08 -13.72 -28.64
CA GLN A 94 -8.21 -13.49 -27.21
C GLN A 94 -7.78 -14.69 -26.35
N VAL A 95 -8.14 -15.92 -26.75
CA VAL A 95 -7.78 -17.13 -26.00
C VAL A 95 -6.26 -17.33 -25.97
N GLY A 96 -5.58 -17.02 -27.08
CA GLY A 96 -4.11 -17.05 -27.16
C GLY A 96 -3.46 -15.96 -26.32
N LEU A 97 -4.06 -14.75 -26.28
CA LEU A 97 -3.61 -13.67 -25.40
C LEU A 97 -3.72 -14.07 -23.92
N GLU A 98 -4.89 -14.55 -23.49
CA GLU A 98 -5.13 -14.96 -22.09
C GLU A 98 -4.15 -16.05 -21.64
N ALA A 99 -3.91 -17.06 -22.48
CA ALA A 99 -2.92 -18.10 -22.21
C ALA A 99 -1.49 -17.54 -22.10
N SER A 100 -1.11 -16.61 -22.97
CA SER A 100 0.21 -15.96 -22.96
C SER A 100 0.40 -15.08 -21.71
N LEU A 101 -0.63 -14.32 -21.31
CA LEU A 101 -0.61 -13.53 -20.08
C LEU A 101 -0.46 -14.42 -18.84
N ALA A 102 -1.16 -15.56 -18.81
CA ALA A 102 -1.04 -16.51 -17.70
C ALA A 102 0.37 -17.13 -17.61
N GLU A 103 1.08 -17.30 -18.72
CA GLU A 103 2.48 -17.73 -18.71
C GLU A 103 3.39 -16.62 -18.16
N LEU A 104 3.26 -15.39 -18.67
CA LEU A 104 4.03 -14.22 -18.22
C LEU A 104 3.87 -13.97 -16.71
N MET A 105 2.65 -14.10 -16.18
CA MET A 105 2.37 -13.89 -14.75
C MET A 105 2.95 -14.99 -13.83
N ARG A 106 3.55 -16.06 -14.37
CA ARG A 106 4.27 -17.08 -13.59
C ARG A 106 5.78 -16.87 -13.57
N GLU A 107 6.30 -15.94 -14.37
CA GLU A 107 7.71 -15.62 -14.41
C GLU A 107 8.12 -14.82 -13.17
N SER A 108 9.38 -14.95 -12.73
CA SER A 108 9.91 -14.17 -11.60
C SER A 108 9.84 -12.66 -11.86
N ALA A 109 10.05 -12.24 -13.11
CA ALA A 109 9.99 -10.84 -13.53
C ALA A 109 8.62 -10.19 -13.28
N PHE A 110 7.53 -10.97 -13.32
CA PHE A 110 6.22 -10.45 -12.93
C PHE A 110 6.14 -10.18 -11.42
N GLY A 111 6.75 -11.03 -10.60
CA GLY A 111 6.90 -10.78 -9.16
C GLY A 111 7.63 -9.48 -8.87
N ASP A 112 8.76 -9.25 -9.54
CA ASP A 112 9.54 -8.00 -9.42
C ASP A 112 8.69 -6.79 -9.81
N ARG A 113 7.94 -6.90 -10.92
CA ARG A 113 7.03 -5.84 -11.37
C ARG A 113 5.93 -5.53 -10.35
N ILE A 114 5.37 -6.54 -9.68
CA ILE A 114 4.37 -6.36 -8.62
C ILE A 114 4.98 -5.62 -7.43
N ILE A 115 6.20 -5.97 -7.03
CA ILE A 115 6.94 -5.28 -5.97
C ILE A 115 7.12 -3.81 -6.33
N GLU A 116 7.60 -3.49 -7.53
CA GLU A 116 7.76 -2.12 -8.01
C GLU A 116 6.43 -1.35 -7.98
N LEU A 117 5.38 -1.94 -8.55
CA LEU A 117 4.05 -1.31 -8.65
C LEU A 117 3.50 -0.93 -7.28
N TYR A 118 3.59 -1.84 -6.31
CA TYR A 118 3.10 -1.57 -4.95
C TYR A 118 4.04 -0.68 -4.17
N ASN A 119 5.35 -0.70 -4.45
CA ASN A 119 6.28 0.22 -3.83
C ASN A 119 6.02 1.67 -4.23
N ASP A 120 5.57 1.96 -5.45
CA ASP A 120 5.16 3.32 -5.84
C ASP A 120 3.99 3.85 -4.98
N LYS A 121 3.24 2.94 -4.34
CA LYS A 121 2.16 3.29 -3.41
C LYS A 121 2.59 3.29 -1.95
N PHE A 122 3.23 2.21 -1.50
CA PHE A 122 3.56 1.99 -0.10
C PHE A 122 4.90 2.56 0.31
N LEU A 123 5.82 2.75 -0.64
CA LEU A 123 7.07 3.48 -0.51
C LEU A 123 7.98 2.93 0.61
N THR A 124 7.95 1.61 0.81
CA THR A 124 8.72 0.92 1.85
C THR A 124 10.17 0.67 1.43
N ASP A 125 10.48 0.69 0.13
CA ASP A 125 11.87 0.64 -0.37
C ASP A 125 12.70 1.86 0.03
N LYS A 126 12.06 2.88 0.63
CA LYS A 126 12.76 3.95 1.36
C LYS A 126 13.82 3.40 2.32
N TYR A 127 13.61 2.21 2.87
CA TYR A 127 14.49 1.59 3.85
C TYR A 127 15.56 0.67 3.25
N LEU A 128 15.68 0.60 1.93
CA LEU A 128 16.80 -0.09 1.28
C LEU A 128 18.12 0.66 1.50
N GLY A 129 19.20 -0.11 1.51
CA GLY A 129 20.58 0.36 1.66
C GLY A 129 20.95 0.79 3.08
N ARG A 130 22.25 0.71 3.37
CA ARG A 130 22.81 0.95 4.71
C ARG A 130 22.09 0.08 5.74
N GLU A 131 21.69 0.67 6.87
CA GLU A 131 20.98 0.03 7.97
C GLU A 131 19.63 0.72 8.21
N ASN A 132 19.06 1.36 7.19
CA ASN A 132 17.85 2.19 7.31
C ASN A 132 16.61 1.42 7.85
N ALA A 133 16.49 0.12 7.60
CA ALA A 133 15.46 -0.76 8.15
C ALA A 133 15.84 -1.29 9.54
N ILE A 134 17.11 -1.63 9.74
CA ILE A 134 17.65 -2.09 11.02
C ILE A 134 17.45 -1.01 12.09
N GLU A 135 17.75 0.25 11.78
CA GLU A 135 17.62 1.39 12.70
C GLU A 135 16.16 1.69 13.13
N LEU A 136 15.16 1.09 12.50
CA LEU A 136 13.76 1.21 12.92
C LEU A 136 13.39 0.26 14.07
N LEU A 137 14.20 -0.77 14.29
CA LEU A 137 13.92 -1.84 15.23
C LEU A 137 14.80 -1.70 16.47
N ASP A 138 14.26 -2.02 17.64
CA ASP A 138 14.96 -1.94 18.92
C ASP A 138 15.72 -3.24 19.20
N GLU A 139 17.03 -3.14 19.45
CA GLU A 139 17.89 -4.27 19.79
C GLU A 139 17.53 -4.91 21.15
N GLU A 140 16.86 -4.17 22.05
CA GLU A 140 16.33 -4.76 23.30
C GLU A 140 15.17 -5.72 23.02
N VAL A 141 14.37 -5.44 21.98
CA VAL A 141 13.28 -6.30 21.51
C VAL A 141 13.82 -7.43 20.63
N TRP A 142 14.77 -7.10 19.75
CA TRP A 142 15.37 -7.99 18.77
C TRP A 142 16.87 -8.18 19.03
N PRO A 143 17.26 -9.03 19.99
CA PRO A 143 18.68 -9.16 20.40
C PRO A 143 19.60 -9.76 19.34
N ASN A 144 19.03 -10.37 18.28
CA ASN A 144 19.77 -10.89 17.14
C ASN A 144 19.74 -9.96 15.93
N LEU A 145 19.17 -8.75 16.04
CA LEU A 145 18.95 -7.82 14.93
C LEU A 145 20.23 -7.63 14.09
N ARG A 146 21.37 -7.47 14.76
CA ARG A 146 22.71 -7.30 14.19
C ARG A 146 23.58 -8.56 14.33
N TRP A 147 23.00 -9.74 14.09
CA TRP A 147 23.68 -11.04 14.22
C TRP A 147 25.05 -11.10 13.47
N PHE A 148 25.18 -10.37 12.36
CA PHE A 148 26.39 -10.31 11.54
C PHE A 148 27.60 -9.71 12.27
N GLU A 149 27.40 -8.89 13.30
CA GLU A 149 28.50 -8.35 14.12
C GLU A 149 29.23 -9.46 14.89
N GLN A 150 28.55 -10.56 15.17
CA GLN A 150 29.10 -11.71 15.89
C GLN A 150 29.96 -12.62 15.00
N MET A 151 29.88 -12.48 13.66
CA MET A 151 30.69 -13.27 12.72
C MET A 151 32.18 -12.89 12.74
N GLY A 152 32.50 -11.68 13.22
CA GLY A 152 33.83 -11.08 13.15
C GLY A 152 34.23 -10.67 11.72
N GLY A 153 35.17 -9.73 11.60
CA GLY A 153 35.59 -9.18 10.31
C GLY A 153 34.75 -7.98 9.84
N GLU A 154 35.04 -7.47 8.65
CA GLU A 154 34.22 -6.46 7.97
C GLU A 154 33.01 -7.18 7.33
N ASN A 155 31.81 -6.88 7.81
CA ASN A 155 30.57 -7.56 7.42
C ASN A 155 29.55 -6.60 6.78
N ASP A 156 30.03 -5.48 6.21
CA ASP A 156 29.18 -4.42 5.64
C ASP A 156 28.22 -4.95 4.56
N ASP A 157 28.68 -5.89 3.72
CA ASP A 157 27.83 -6.53 2.71
C ASP A 157 26.72 -7.37 3.35
N VAL A 158 27.02 -8.09 4.45
CA VAL A 158 26.04 -8.89 5.18
C VAL A 158 25.03 -7.99 5.90
N ALA A 159 25.51 -6.88 6.47
CA ALA A 159 24.65 -5.87 7.10
C ALA A 159 23.68 -5.27 6.08
N LEU A 160 24.17 -4.91 4.89
CA LEU A 160 23.36 -4.36 3.81
C LEU A 160 22.32 -5.36 3.30
N VAL A 161 22.71 -6.61 3.06
CA VAL A 161 21.76 -7.66 2.64
C VAL A 161 20.72 -7.93 3.74
N THR A 162 21.14 -7.92 5.02
CA THR A 162 20.22 -8.07 6.16
C THR A 162 19.22 -6.92 6.23
N ASN A 163 19.68 -5.70 6.04
CA ASN A 163 18.84 -4.52 5.98
C ASN A 163 17.80 -4.63 4.87
N ASP A 164 18.23 -4.94 3.66
CA ASP A 164 17.34 -5.01 2.50
C ASP A 164 16.33 -6.16 2.65
N SER A 165 16.74 -7.25 3.29
CA SER A 165 15.86 -8.37 3.64
C SER A 165 14.76 -8.00 4.63
N LEU A 166 15.04 -7.10 5.58
CA LEU A 166 14.03 -6.56 6.50
C LEU A 166 13.13 -5.54 5.80
N ALA A 167 13.71 -4.68 4.96
CA ALA A 167 13.00 -3.64 4.22
C ALA A 167 11.96 -4.20 3.23
N ARG A 168 12.28 -5.34 2.58
CA ARG A 168 11.46 -5.95 1.53
C ARG A 168 10.26 -6.76 2.03
N GLU A 169 10.26 -7.16 3.31
CA GLU A 169 9.20 -7.96 3.95
C GLU A 169 7.76 -7.61 3.51
N PRO A 170 7.30 -6.34 3.57
CA PRO A 170 5.92 -6.01 3.21
C PRO A 170 5.60 -6.23 1.72
N LEU A 171 6.54 -5.93 0.82
CA LEU A 171 6.31 -6.06 -0.63
C LEU A 171 6.41 -7.53 -1.07
N GLU A 172 7.26 -8.31 -0.40
CA GLU A 172 7.35 -9.75 -0.60
C GLU A 172 6.07 -10.47 -0.20
N LEU A 173 5.33 -9.98 0.81
CA LEU A 173 4.00 -10.51 1.13
C LEU A 173 3.03 -10.37 -0.05
N ILE A 174 3.05 -9.21 -0.72
CA ILE A 174 2.17 -8.96 -1.87
C ILE A 174 2.59 -9.86 -3.04
N ALA A 175 3.89 -9.92 -3.33
CA ALA A 175 4.43 -10.76 -4.39
C ALA A 175 4.11 -12.24 -4.14
N HIS A 176 4.25 -12.72 -2.90
CA HIS A 176 3.90 -14.09 -2.50
C HIS A 176 2.41 -14.38 -2.73
N VAL A 177 1.51 -13.51 -2.27
CA VAL A 177 0.06 -13.69 -2.44
C VAL A 177 -0.32 -13.75 -3.93
N VAL A 178 0.28 -12.89 -4.77
CA VAL A 178 0.02 -12.88 -6.21
C VAL A 178 0.60 -14.11 -6.90
N ARG A 179 1.86 -14.43 -6.63
CA ARG A 179 2.61 -15.55 -7.26
C ARG A 179 1.97 -16.91 -6.98
N ASP A 180 1.43 -17.07 -5.77
CA ASP A 180 0.81 -18.32 -5.34
C ASP A 180 -0.71 -18.35 -5.59
N GLU A 181 -1.24 -17.37 -6.32
CA GLU A 181 -2.67 -17.23 -6.67
C GLU A 181 -3.59 -17.29 -5.43
N ARG A 182 -3.14 -16.72 -4.30
CA ARG A 182 -3.87 -16.67 -3.04
C ARG A 182 -4.92 -15.54 -3.03
N PRO A 183 -5.94 -15.59 -2.12
CA PRO A 183 -6.88 -14.49 -1.96
C PRO A 183 -6.15 -13.18 -1.65
N PHE A 184 -6.33 -12.15 -2.48
CA PHE A 184 -5.58 -10.89 -2.34
C PHE A 184 -5.82 -10.15 -1.00
N THR A 185 -6.93 -10.45 -0.31
CA THR A 185 -7.21 -9.98 1.05
C THR A 185 -6.14 -10.40 2.07
N GLU A 186 -5.37 -11.43 1.76
CA GLU A 186 -4.31 -11.93 2.63
C GLU A 186 -3.18 -10.94 2.90
N ILE A 187 -2.96 -9.95 2.03
CA ILE A 187 -2.01 -8.87 2.32
C ILE A 187 -2.36 -8.13 3.63
N LEU A 188 -3.62 -8.23 4.09
CA LEU A 188 -4.08 -7.70 5.38
C LEU A 188 -4.29 -8.81 6.41
N THR A 189 -4.72 -10.01 6.01
CA THR A 189 -5.13 -11.05 6.96
C THR A 189 -4.06 -12.08 7.28
N ALA A 190 -2.89 -12.02 6.62
CA ALA A 190 -1.79 -12.94 6.89
C ALA A 190 -1.42 -12.92 8.37
N ASP A 191 -1.32 -14.11 8.96
CA ASP A 191 -0.89 -14.33 10.34
C ASP A 191 0.62 -14.63 10.41
N TYR A 192 1.37 -14.17 9.41
CA TYR A 192 2.80 -14.36 9.22
C TYR A 192 3.43 -13.13 8.56
N ALA A 193 4.76 -13.01 8.69
CA ALA A 193 5.60 -12.10 7.92
C ALA A 193 6.36 -12.87 6.84
N MET A 194 6.85 -12.17 5.81
CA MET A 194 7.71 -12.78 4.80
C MET A 194 9.18 -12.57 5.16
N LEU A 195 9.88 -13.66 5.49
CA LEU A 195 11.28 -13.62 5.88
C LEU A 195 12.13 -14.50 4.98
N ASN A 196 13.30 -14.01 4.59
CA ASN A 196 14.39 -14.85 4.10
C ASN A 196 15.31 -15.21 5.28
N GLY A 197 16.47 -15.81 5.04
CA GLY A 197 17.33 -16.18 6.17
C GLY A 197 18.04 -15.03 6.86
N TYR A 198 18.32 -13.93 6.16
CA TYR A 198 18.95 -12.77 6.79
C TYR A 198 17.97 -12.07 7.74
N SER A 199 16.75 -11.77 7.28
CA SER A 199 15.72 -11.19 8.16
C SER A 199 15.23 -12.18 9.22
N GLY A 200 15.18 -13.48 8.91
CA GLY A 200 14.91 -14.54 9.87
C GLY A 200 15.92 -14.57 11.02
N LEU A 201 17.22 -14.44 10.73
CA LEU A 201 18.26 -14.38 11.75
C LEU A 201 18.10 -13.18 12.68
N SER A 202 17.73 -12.02 12.12
CA SER A 202 17.47 -10.81 12.89
C SER A 202 16.27 -10.94 13.84
N LEU A 203 15.14 -11.48 13.35
CA LEU A 203 13.87 -11.47 14.09
C LEU A 203 13.61 -12.73 14.94
N ILE A 204 14.23 -13.86 14.62
CA ILE A 204 13.94 -15.16 15.25
C ILE A 204 15.21 -15.78 15.84
N GLY A 205 16.35 -15.58 15.18
CA GLY A 205 17.63 -16.10 15.65
C GLY A 205 17.93 -17.55 15.25
N LEU A 206 19.20 -17.93 15.41
CA LEU A 206 19.77 -19.20 14.93
C LEU A 206 19.12 -20.51 15.43
N PRO A 207 18.73 -20.68 16.70
CA PRO A 207 18.24 -21.98 17.18
C PRO A 207 16.86 -22.37 16.65
N GLU A 208 16.13 -21.42 16.05
CA GLU A 208 14.73 -21.56 15.63
C GLU A 208 14.56 -21.55 14.10
N ILE A 209 15.66 -21.38 13.34
CA ILE A 209 15.65 -21.37 11.88
C ILE A 209 16.05 -22.76 11.35
N PRO A 210 15.22 -23.41 10.49
CA PRO A 210 15.62 -24.60 9.77
C PRO A 210 16.94 -24.38 8.99
N ILE A 211 17.92 -25.26 9.22
CA ILE A 211 19.19 -25.25 8.48
C ILE A 211 18.89 -25.29 6.97
N GLY A 212 19.35 -24.26 6.23
CA GLY A 212 19.05 -24.06 4.80
C GLY A 212 18.19 -22.83 4.47
N ILE A 213 17.73 -22.08 5.47
CA ILE A 213 17.24 -20.70 5.30
C ILE A 213 18.46 -19.76 5.48
N GLY A 214 18.79 -18.95 4.47
CA GLY A 214 19.86 -17.94 4.57
C GLY A 214 21.03 -18.03 3.59
N GLU A 215 20.90 -18.81 2.52
CA GLU A 215 21.90 -18.78 1.43
C GLU A 215 21.50 -17.86 0.28
N ASP A 216 20.20 -17.56 0.15
CA ASP A 216 19.65 -16.76 -0.95
C ASP A 216 18.79 -15.61 -0.39
N PRO A 217 19.20 -14.34 -0.58
CA PRO A 217 18.42 -13.18 -0.13
C PRO A 217 17.11 -12.99 -0.91
N GLU A 218 16.94 -13.66 -2.06
CA GLU A 218 15.73 -13.53 -2.88
C GLU A 218 14.62 -14.53 -2.47
N VAL A 219 14.92 -15.48 -1.57
CA VAL A 219 13.98 -16.54 -1.20
C VAL A 219 13.30 -16.25 0.14
N PHE A 220 12.16 -15.57 0.05
CA PHE A 220 11.28 -15.30 1.19
C PHE A 220 10.31 -16.44 1.46
N ARG A 221 9.97 -16.65 2.74
CA ARG A 221 9.00 -17.65 3.20
C ARG A 221 8.07 -17.03 4.24
N ALA A 222 6.85 -17.55 4.28
CA ALA A 222 5.90 -17.24 5.34
C ALA A 222 6.42 -17.76 6.69
N VAL A 223 6.61 -16.86 7.65
CA VAL A 223 7.09 -17.20 9.00
C VAL A 223 6.29 -16.43 10.05
N GLN A 224 5.84 -17.16 11.07
CA GLN A 224 5.20 -16.54 12.24
C GLN A 224 6.29 -16.10 13.22
N VAL A 225 6.48 -14.78 13.35
CA VAL A 225 7.38 -14.22 14.37
C VAL A 225 6.71 -14.36 15.75
N PRO A 226 7.33 -15.06 16.72
CA PRO A 226 6.73 -15.28 18.04
C PRO A 226 6.37 -13.98 18.77
N GLY A 227 5.24 -13.98 19.47
CA GLY A 227 4.79 -12.84 20.28
C GLY A 227 4.10 -11.72 19.50
N ILE A 228 4.07 -11.77 18.15
CA ILE A 228 3.45 -10.75 17.31
C ILE A 228 2.06 -11.22 16.83
N PRO A 229 0.98 -10.46 17.10
CA PRO A 229 -0.34 -10.74 16.54
C PRO A 229 -0.46 -10.20 15.10
N HIS A 230 0.14 -10.93 14.14
CA HIS A 230 0.23 -10.55 12.73
C HIS A 230 -1.12 -10.22 12.07
N ALA A 231 -1.13 -9.18 11.25
CA ALA A 231 -2.22 -8.75 10.36
C ALA A 231 -1.61 -8.18 9.05
N GLY A 232 -0.82 -9.02 8.37
CA GLY A 232 -0.13 -8.71 7.12
C GLY A 232 0.60 -7.37 7.15
N LEU A 233 0.37 -6.54 6.13
CA LEU A 233 0.96 -5.21 5.98
C LEU A 233 0.73 -4.30 7.19
N LEU A 234 -0.39 -4.45 7.90
CA LEU A 234 -0.73 -3.58 9.03
C LEU A 234 0.14 -3.82 10.25
N THR A 235 0.85 -4.95 10.31
CA THR A 235 1.79 -5.27 11.40
C THR A 235 3.25 -5.27 10.97
N SER A 236 3.53 -4.89 9.72
CA SER A 236 4.90 -4.74 9.24
C SER A 236 5.53 -3.47 9.85
N PRO A 237 6.68 -3.58 10.55
CA PRO A 237 7.37 -2.40 11.07
C PRO A 237 7.76 -1.43 9.95
N MET A 238 8.13 -1.93 8.77
CA MET A 238 8.48 -1.11 7.62
C MET A 238 7.28 -0.27 7.14
N PHE A 239 6.11 -0.89 7.03
CA PHE A 239 4.88 -0.18 6.66
C PHE A 239 4.47 0.85 7.74
N LEU A 240 4.51 0.46 9.01
CA LEU A 240 4.10 1.32 10.13
C LEU A 240 5.02 2.53 10.35
N ASN A 241 6.32 2.39 10.09
CA ASN A 241 7.28 3.50 10.15
C ASN A 241 7.21 4.38 8.90
N ARG A 242 6.80 3.82 7.75
CA ARG A 242 6.65 4.62 6.54
C ARG A 242 5.53 5.65 6.69
N PHE A 243 4.54 5.34 7.52
CA PHE A 243 3.42 6.20 7.89
C PHE A 243 3.41 6.39 9.41
N PRO A 244 4.32 7.25 9.93
CA PRO A 244 4.65 7.27 11.35
C PRO A 244 3.50 7.83 12.19
N THR A 245 3.57 7.54 13.49
CA THR A 245 2.76 8.16 14.55
C THR A 245 3.65 9.07 15.41
N SER A 246 3.02 9.89 16.25
CA SER A 246 3.66 10.72 17.27
C SER A 246 2.70 10.96 18.43
N ASP A 247 3.18 11.49 19.55
CA ASP A 247 2.36 11.92 20.69
C ASP A 247 1.18 12.85 20.33
N THR A 248 1.33 13.65 19.26
CA THR A 248 0.28 14.58 18.79
C THR A 248 -0.62 13.97 17.72
N ASN A 249 -0.06 13.12 16.85
CA ASN A 249 -0.82 12.47 15.80
C ASN A 249 -1.63 11.27 16.31
N ARG A 250 -1.14 10.56 17.33
CA ARG A 250 -1.81 9.42 18.00
C ARG A 250 -2.41 8.43 17.01
N ASN A 251 -1.61 7.93 16.07
CA ASN A 251 -1.95 6.98 14.99
C ASN A 251 -2.91 7.48 13.89
N ARG A 252 -3.31 8.76 13.89
CA ARG A 252 -4.23 9.31 12.86
C ARG A 252 -3.65 9.25 11.44
N HIS A 253 -2.32 9.32 11.29
CA HIS A 253 -1.66 9.15 10.02
C HIS A 253 -1.78 7.70 9.53
N ARG A 254 -1.46 6.70 10.37
CA ARG A 254 -1.66 5.27 10.06
C ARG A 254 -3.11 4.97 9.68
N SER A 255 -4.07 5.53 10.42
CA SER A 255 -5.51 5.46 10.11
C SER A 255 -5.85 6.03 8.73
N ARG A 256 -5.41 7.27 8.45
CA ARG A 256 -5.57 7.91 7.14
C ARG A 256 -5.05 7.03 6.00
N MET A 257 -3.87 6.44 6.18
CA MET A 257 -3.25 5.62 5.14
C MET A 257 -3.99 4.31 4.94
N ALA A 258 -4.52 3.68 6.00
CA ALA A 258 -5.38 2.50 5.87
C ALA A 258 -6.64 2.80 5.05
N TYR A 259 -7.31 3.93 5.29
CA TYR A 259 -8.44 4.38 4.48
C TYR A 259 -8.06 4.64 3.02
N LEU A 260 -6.94 5.34 2.80
CA LEU A 260 -6.51 5.70 1.46
C LEU A 260 -6.13 4.48 0.63
N PHE A 261 -5.35 3.56 1.19
CA PHE A 261 -4.79 2.43 0.46
C PHE A 261 -5.75 1.27 0.32
N PHE A 262 -6.52 0.98 1.36
CA PHE A 262 -7.33 -0.24 1.39
C PHE A 262 -8.82 0.02 1.18
N LEU A 263 -9.26 1.27 1.14
CA LEU A 263 -10.67 1.62 0.90
C LEU A 263 -10.87 2.72 -0.15
N ASP A 264 -9.79 3.27 -0.72
CA ASP A 264 -9.84 4.40 -1.68
C ASP A 264 -10.60 5.60 -1.10
N ILE A 265 -10.38 5.87 0.19
CA ILE A 265 -10.99 7.00 0.90
C ILE A 265 -9.88 7.99 1.30
N ASP A 266 -9.88 9.15 0.64
CA ASP A 266 -9.03 10.28 1.04
C ASP A 266 -9.75 11.12 2.11
N VAL A 267 -9.49 10.80 3.37
CA VAL A 267 -10.09 11.49 4.53
C VAL A 267 -9.82 13.00 4.55
N ASN A 268 -8.76 13.48 3.88
CA ASN A 268 -8.49 14.92 3.81
C ASN A 268 -9.50 15.67 2.94
N ARG A 269 -10.21 14.98 2.03
CA ARG A 269 -11.26 15.59 1.20
C ARG A 269 -12.51 15.92 2.00
N PHE A 270 -12.74 15.26 3.14
CA PHE A 270 -13.89 15.54 4.01
C PHE A 270 -13.85 16.96 4.59
N GLY A 271 -12.65 17.52 4.76
CA GLY A 271 -12.41 18.84 5.35
C GLY A 271 -12.08 19.93 4.33
N SER A 272 -12.45 19.80 3.05
CA SER A 272 -12.09 20.73 1.95
C SER A 272 -12.72 22.13 2.02
N ARG A 273 -13.05 22.61 3.22
CA ARG A 273 -13.66 23.91 3.51
C ARG A 273 -12.67 24.82 4.23
N PRO A 274 -12.75 26.15 4.02
CA PRO A 274 -11.96 27.10 4.80
C PRO A 274 -12.27 26.97 6.28
N VAL A 275 -11.24 26.82 7.10
CA VAL A 275 -11.32 26.91 8.56
C VAL A 275 -10.69 28.25 8.95
N ASP A 276 -11.41 29.06 9.74
CA ASP A 276 -10.88 30.32 10.24
C ASP A 276 -9.85 30.05 11.33
N ALA A 277 -8.57 30.18 10.99
CA ALA A 277 -7.46 29.94 11.93
C ALA A 277 -7.44 30.91 13.13
N SER A 278 -8.25 31.98 13.11
CA SER A 278 -8.38 32.92 14.22
C SER A 278 -9.51 32.59 15.19
N ALA A 279 -10.35 31.59 14.86
CA ALA A 279 -11.45 31.16 15.71
C ALA A 279 -10.95 30.41 16.96
N ASP A 280 -11.68 30.57 18.07
CA ASP A 280 -11.53 29.71 19.24
C ASP A 280 -12.23 28.38 18.98
N PHE A 281 -11.45 27.29 18.95
CA PHE A 281 -11.97 25.95 18.70
C PHE A 281 -12.46 25.23 19.96
N GLY A 282 -12.29 25.84 21.14
CA GLY A 282 -12.66 25.26 22.42
C GLY A 282 -11.74 24.14 22.90
N GLU A 283 -12.08 23.55 24.05
CA GLU A 283 -11.34 22.42 24.61
C GLU A 283 -11.59 21.13 23.82
N ASN A 284 -10.52 20.38 23.55
CA ASN A 284 -10.52 19.15 22.76
C ASN A 284 -11.40 19.26 21.49
N PRO A 285 -11.00 20.13 20.53
CA PRO A 285 -11.82 20.39 19.35
C PRO A 285 -12.05 19.15 18.50
N THR A 286 -11.13 18.18 18.54
CA THR A 286 -11.25 16.91 17.80
C THR A 286 -12.44 16.06 18.25
N LEU A 287 -12.92 16.23 19.49
CA LEU A 287 -14.14 15.59 19.99
C LEU A 287 -15.37 16.51 19.97
N ASN A 288 -15.16 17.81 20.24
CA ASN A 288 -16.27 18.69 20.61
C ASN A 288 -16.66 19.69 19.52
N ASN A 289 -15.76 19.98 18.57
CA ASN A 289 -15.97 21.00 17.57
C ASN A 289 -16.47 20.39 16.25
N PRO A 290 -17.67 20.76 15.75
CA PRO A 290 -18.20 20.29 14.46
C PRO A 290 -17.28 20.54 13.27
N ASP A 291 -16.37 21.51 13.38
CA ASP A 291 -15.37 21.80 12.36
C ASP A 291 -14.29 20.73 12.24
N CYS A 292 -14.01 20.02 13.33
CA CYS A 292 -13.01 18.97 13.41
C CYS A 292 -13.65 17.57 13.39
N THR A 293 -14.80 17.38 14.06
CA THR A 293 -15.43 16.05 14.19
C THR A 293 -15.78 15.43 12.84
N VAL A 294 -16.01 16.24 11.80
CA VAL A 294 -16.26 15.77 10.41
C VAL A 294 -15.22 14.75 9.90
N CYS A 295 -13.95 14.88 10.31
CA CYS A 295 -12.90 13.93 9.98
C CYS A 295 -12.61 12.98 11.16
N HIS A 296 -12.61 13.52 12.38
CA HIS A 296 -12.20 12.77 13.56
C HIS A 296 -13.14 11.61 13.90
N THR A 297 -14.45 11.69 13.58
CA THR A 297 -15.37 10.55 13.72
C THR A 297 -14.98 9.34 12.88
N THR A 298 -14.22 9.56 11.81
CA THR A 298 -13.76 8.50 10.89
C THR A 298 -12.36 8.04 11.24
N VAL A 299 -11.46 8.99 11.54
CA VAL A 299 -10.03 8.72 11.71
C VAL A 299 -9.70 8.22 13.12
N ASP A 300 -10.26 8.81 14.17
CA ASP A 300 -9.87 8.52 15.56
C ASP A 300 -10.15 7.07 15.98
N PRO A 301 -11.31 6.46 15.66
CA PRO A 301 -11.55 5.05 15.99
C PRO A 301 -10.53 4.10 15.37
N VAL A 302 -10.17 4.33 14.10
CA VAL A 302 -9.17 3.50 13.40
C VAL A 302 -7.76 3.83 13.90
N ALA A 303 -7.49 5.06 14.33
CA ALA A 303 -6.22 5.37 14.99
C ALA A 303 -6.07 4.54 16.28
N GLY A 304 -7.17 4.34 17.00
CA GLY A 304 -7.25 3.47 18.17
C GLY A 304 -6.94 2.00 17.91
N VAL A 305 -7.19 1.47 16.70
CA VAL A 305 -6.88 0.06 16.41
C VAL A 305 -5.37 -0.23 16.38
N PHE A 306 -4.54 0.80 16.21
CA PHE A 306 -3.06 0.71 16.24
C PHE A 306 -2.47 0.89 17.65
N MET A 307 -3.28 0.91 18.72
CA MET A 307 -2.83 1.21 20.09
C MET A 307 -1.77 0.27 20.69
N ASN A 308 -1.59 -0.93 20.14
CA ASN A 308 -0.56 -1.87 20.63
C ASN A 308 0.77 -1.74 19.87
N TRP A 309 0.92 -0.74 19.00
CA TRP A 309 2.11 -0.52 18.19
C TRP A 309 2.72 0.84 18.49
N ASN A 310 3.99 0.84 18.90
CA ASN A 310 4.72 2.04 19.32
C ASN A 310 5.10 2.94 18.11
N GLU A 311 5.85 4.01 18.39
CA GLU A 311 6.33 4.95 17.36
C GLU A 311 7.23 4.27 16.33
N SER A 312 8.09 3.34 16.79
CA SER A 312 8.94 2.46 15.98
C SER A 312 8.18 1.33 15.25
N GLY A 313 6.84 1.29 15.34
CA GLY A 313 6.02 0.28 14.68
C GLY A 313 6.14 -1.12 15.29
N GLU A 314 6.71 -1.25 16.48
CA GLU A 314 6.87 -2.52 17.18
C GLU A 314 5.66 -2.80 18.08
N TYR A 315 5.34 -4.08 18.24
CA TYR A 315 4.26 -4.50 19.10
C TYR A 315 4.69 -4.47 20.57
N ASP A 316 4.05 -3.64 21.38
CA ASP A 316 4.28 -3.56 22.83
C ASP A 316 3.16 -4.22 23.66
N GLY A 317 2.02 -4.50 23.03
CA GLY A 317 0.86 -5.15 23.66
C GLY A 317 0.24 -4.39 24.83
N ARG A 318 0.60 -3.12 25.06
CA ARG A 318 0.11 -2.35 26.22
C ARG A 318 -1.36 -2.03 26.10
N GLY A 319 -1.83 -1.73 24.89
CA GLY A 319 -3.24 -1.48 24.59
C GLY A 319 -3.82 -0.27 25.32
N ASP A 320 -2.95 0.63 25.78
CA ASP A 320 -3.33 1.88 26.40
C ASP A 320 -3.92 2.81 25.32
N TRP A 321 -5.06 3.43 25.63
CA TRP A 321 -5.71 4.37 24.72
C TRP A 321 -6.13 5.63 25.45
N TYR A 322 -6.31 6.70 24.67
CA TYR A 322 -6.67 8.04 25.13
C TYR A 322 -8.19 8.14 25.40
N ASP A 323 -8.73 7.27 26.26
CA ASP A 323 -10.15 7.23 26.60
C ASP A 323 -10.60 8.60 27.17
N GLY A 324 -11.67 9.16 26.59
CA GLY A 324 -12.20 10.48 26.96
C GLY A 324 -11.49 11.67 26.29
N GLU A 325 -10.31 11.45 25.68
CA GLU A 325 -9.61 12.44 24.85
C GLU A 325 -9.74 12.16 23.35
N MET A 326 -9.91 10.90 22.96
CA MET A 326 -10.17 10.45 21.59
C MET A 326 -11.36 9.48 21.57
N LEU A 327 -11.96 9.31 20.39
CA LEU A 327 -13.03 8.34 20.21
C LEU A 327 -12.53 6.91 20.46
N THR A 328 -13.45 6.04 20.92
CA THR A 328 -13.17 4.63 21.21
C THR A 328 -12.58 3.94 19.98
N PRO A 329 -11.57 3.05 20.15
CA PRO A 329 -11.05 2.24 19.06
C PRO A 329 -12.16 1.47 18.35
N GLY A 330 -12.18 1.50 17.03
CA GLY A 330 -13.27 0.92 16.24
C GLY A 330 -13.15 1.19 14.75
N PHE A 331 -14.15 0.73 14.01
CA PHE A 331 -14.27 0.93 12.58
C PHE A 331 -15.74 0.94 12.16
N ASN A 332 -16.12 1.94 11.35
CA ASN A 332 -17.45 2.06 10.77
C ASN A 332 -18.61 1.98 11.80
N GLY A 333 -18.42 2.61 12.96
CA GLY A 333 -19.41 2.64 14.05
C GLY A 333 -19.44 1.39 14.93
N GLU A 334 -18.62 0.38 14.64
CA GLU A 334 -18.41 -0.77 15.51
C GLU A 334 -17.17 -0.55 16.38
N GLU A 335 -17.32 -0.63 17.70
CA GLU A 335 -16.20 -0.55 18.64
C GLU A 335 -15.44 -1.88 18.70
N VAL A 336 -14.12 -1.81 18.89
CA VAL A 336 -13.29 -3.00 19.13
C VAL A 336 -13.73 -3.65 20.45
N PRO A 337 -14.22 -4.91 20.45
CA PRO A 337 -14.60 -5.59 21.69
C PRO A 337 -13.41 -5.67 22.65
N GLN A 338 -13.67 -5.52 23.96
CA GLN A 338 -12.60 -5.51 24.97
C GLN A 338 -11.66 -6.74 24.87
N ALA A 339 -12.23 -7.93 24.63
CA ALA A 339 -11.47 -9.17 24.46
C ALA A 339 -10.60 -9.22 23.17
N GLN A 340 -10.87 -8.35 22.21
CA GLN A 340 -10.13 -8.25 20.95
C GLN A 340 -9.12 -7.10 20.94
N ARG A 341 -9.09 -6.24 21.97
CA ARG A 341 -8.15 -5.11 22.07
C ARG A 341 -6.67 -5.51 21.86
N PRO A 342 -6.15 -6.62 22.43
CA PRO A 342 -4.76 -7.06 22.15
C PRO A 342 -4.52 -7.46 20.69
N ARG A 343 -5.58 -7.74 19.92
CA ARG A 343 -5.55 -8.17 18.53
C ARG A 343 -6.35 -7.20 17.63
N ALA A 344 -6.38 -5.92 17.99
CA ALA A 344 -7.22 -4.93 17.34
C ALA A 344 -6.93 -4.79 15.83
N LEU A 345 -5.67 -4.90 15.40
CA LEU A 345 -5.35 -4.90 13.96
C LEU A 345 -5.83 -6.15 13.23
N GLN A 346 -5.84 -7.33 13.84
CA GLN A 346 -6.44 -8.52 13.23
C GLN A 346 -7.96 -8.35 13.06
N TRP A 347 -8.62 -7.81 14.09
CA TRP A 347 -10.05 -7.48 14.04
C TRP A 347 -10.37 -6.46 12.93
N PHE A 348 -9.51 -5.45 12.76
CA PHE A 348 -9.65 -4.41 11.75
C PHE A 348 -9.34 -4.93 10.34
N ALA A 349 -8.28 -5.72 10.18
CA ALA A 349 -7.87 -6.33 8.91
C ALA A 349 -8.98 -7.19 8.30
N GLN A 350 -9.67 -8.00 9.11
CA GLN A 350 -10.83 -8.77 8.66
C GLN A 350 -11.93 -7.87 8.09
N ARG A 351 -12.23 -6.75 8.76
CA ARG A 351 -13.24 -5.78 8.31
C ARG A 351 -12.83 -5.02 7.06
N LEU A 352 -11.55 -4.71 6.90
CA LEU A 352 -11.03 -4.13 5.67
C LEU A 352 -11.17 -5.14 4.52
N ALA A 353 -10.73 -6.38 4.72
CA ALA A 353 -10.80 -7.44 3.72
C ALA A 353 -12.24 -7.75 3.26
N GLU A 354 -13.21 -7.69 4.17
CA GLU A 354 -14.64 -7.89 3.88
C GLU A 354 -15.31 -6.65 3.25
N ASN A 355 -14.65 -5.49 3.28
CA ASN A 355 -15.23 -4.26 2.75
C ASN A 355 -15.22 -4.27 1.21
N PRO A 356 -16.34 -4.03 0.52
CA PRO A 356 -16.38 -3.97 -0.95
C PRO A 356 -15.41 -2.95 -1.57
N ARG A 357 -15.06 -1.90 -0.81
CA ARG A 357 -14.09 -0.89 -1.26
C ARG A 357 -12.65 -1.42 -1.34
N PHE A 358 -12.33 -2.52 -0.67
CA PHE A 358 -11.02 -3.15 -0.78
C PHE A 358 -10.72 -3.56 -2.22
N ALA A 359 -11.64 -4.29 -2.86
CA ALA A 359 -11.50 -4.67 -4.26
C ALA A 359 -11.41 -3.44 -5.18
N GLN A 360 -12.21 -2.39 -4.92
CA GLN A 360 -12.14 -1.14 -5.67
C GLN A 360 -10.77 -0.45 -5.54
N ALA A 361 -10.23 -0.36 -4.31
CA ALA A 361 -8.95 0.27 -4.03
C ALA A 361 -7.80 -0.51 -4.70
N THR A 362 -7.84 -1.85 -4.65
CA THR A 362 -6.89 -2.72 -5.33
C THR A 362 -6.92 -2.50 -6.84
N VAL A 363 -8.10 -2.56 -7.46
CA VAL A 363 -8.24 -2.37 -8.92
C VAL A 363 -7.73 -1.00 -9.35
N LYS A 364 -8.07 0.07 -8.60
CA LYS A 364 -7.57 1.42 -8.90
C LYS A 364 -6.06 1.51 -8.76
N THR A 365 -5.48 0.88 -7.74
CA THR A 365 -4.03 0.85 -7.51
C THR A 365 -3.32 0.13 -8.66
N VAL A 366 -3.77 -1.06 -9.03
CA VAL A 366 -3.19 -1.83 -10.15
C VAL A 366 -3.39 -1.10 -11.48
N PHE A 367 -4.57 -0.53 -11.73
CA PHE A 367 -4.82 0.24 -12.95
C PHE A 367 -3.88 1.45 -13.06
N GLU A 368 -3.74 2.23 -11.99
CA GLU A 368 -2.82 3.38 -11.95
C GLU A 368 -1.38 2.92 -12.15
N GLY A 369 -0.97 1.83 -11.51
CA GLY A 369 0.37 1.26 -11.65
C GLY A 369 0.70 0.71 -13.04
N LEU A 370 -0.28 0.13 -13.74
CA LEU A 370 -0.12 -0.40 -15.11
C LEU A 370 -0.21 0.66 -16.20
N THR A 371 -0.94 1.76 -15.97
CA THR A 371 -1.24 2.73 -17.02
C THR A 371 -0.61 4.10 -16.78
N GLY A 372 -0.15 4.37 -15.55
CA GLY A 372 0.22 5.71 -15.08
C GLY A 372 -0.97 6.67 -14.98
N GLN A 373 -2.21 6.20 -15.15
CA GLN A 373 -3.41 7.03 -15.20
C GLN A 373 -4.36 6.67 -14.06
N LYS A 374 -4.97 7.69 -13.45
CA LYS A 374 -6.05 7.47 -12.49
C LYS A 374 -7.32 7.06 -13.21
N VAL A 375 -8.05 6.10 -12.63
CA VAL A 375 -9.39 5.76 -13.09
C VAL A 375 -10.27 7.01 -13.01
N LEU A 376 -10.97 7.32 -14.12
CA LEU A 376 -11.93 8.42 -14.15
C LEU A 376 -13.09 8.12 -13.21
N ASP A 377 -13.28 8.99 -12.22
CA ASP A 377 -14.43 8.92 -11.32
C ASP A 377 -15.63 9.61 -11.97
N LEU A 378 -16.47 8.82 -12.64
CA LEU A 378 -17.70 9.30 -13.29
C LEU A 378 -18.77 9.77 -12.29
N SER A 379 -18.59 9.53 -10.98
CA SER A 379 -19.53 9.97 -9.94
C SER A 379 -19.34 11.43 -9.52
N VAL A 380 -18.18 12.03 -9.82
CA VAL A 380 -17.97 13.47 -9.67
C VAL A 380 -18.46 14.11 -10.96
N GLY A 381 -19.66 14.69 -10.92
CA GLY A 381 -20.23 15.42 -12.04
C GLY A 381 -19.19 16.39 -12.61
N TYR A 382 -18.73 16.12 -13.82
CA TYR A 382 -17.77 16.95 -14.52
C TYR A 382 -18.45 18.29 -14.80
N VAL A 383 -18.23 19.28 -13.93
CA VAL A 383 -18.64 20.66 -14.22
C VAL A 383 -17.68 21.13 -15.29
N VAL A 384 -18.12 21.05 -16.55
CA VAL A 384 -17.46 21.73 -17.66
C VAL A 384 -17.33 23.21 -17.25
N PRO A 385 -16.12 23.78 -17.13
CA PRO A 385 -16.00 25.21 -16.89
C PRO A 385 -16.70 25.91 -18.05
N ALA A 386 -17.73 26.69 -17.74
CA ALA A 386 -18.36 27.54 -18.74
C ALA A 386 -17.25 28.38 -19.36
N MET A 387 -17.05 28.23 -20.67
CA MET A 387 -16.25 29.17 -21.46
C MET A 387 -16.99 30.52 -21.44
N GLY A 388 -16.81 31.25 -20.34
CA GLY A 388 -17.20 32.64 -20.18
C GLY A 388 -16.17 33.52 -20.88
N GLY A 389 -16.66 34.33 -21.82
CA GLY A 389 -15.86 35.08 -22.77
C GLY A 389 -14.82 36.03 -22.20
N ALA A 390 -13.83 36.28 -23.07
CA ALA A 390 -12.72 37.21 -23.00
C ALA A 390 -12.88 38.43 -22.06
N GLY A 391 -11.86 38.61 -21.21
CA GLY A 391 -11.51 39.91 -20.65
C GLY A 391 -10.68 39.85 -19.36
N GLY A 392 -9.34 39.78 -19.49
CA GLY A 392 -8.42 40.13 -18.40
C GLY A 392 -7.35 39.08 -18.10
N ALA A 393 -6.11 39.38 -18.46
CA ALA A 393 -4.93 38.57 -18.19
C ALA A 393 -4.59 38.49 -16.68
N GLY A 394 -4.18 37.31 -16.21
CA GLY A 394 -3.50 37.14 -14.92
C GLY A 394 -3.46 35.70 -14.40
N GLY A 395 -2.26 35.08 -14.44
CA GLY A 395 -1.86 34.03 -13.49
C GLY A 395 -2.11 32.57 -13.90
N THR A 396 -1.11 31.95 -14.52
CA THR A 396 -1.00 30.49 -14.65
C THR A 396 -0.69 29.85 -13.29
N GLY A 397 -1.68 29.18 -12.68
CA GLY A 397 -1.47 28.28 -11.54
C GLY A 397 -1.19 26.87 -12.06
N GLY A 398 0.08 26.49 -12.14
CA GLY A 398 0.49 25.11 -12.39
C GLY A 398 0.40 24.30 -11.11
N ASP A 399 -0.21 23.12 -11.21
CA ASP A 399 -0.12 22.06 -10.20
C ASP A 399 1.36 21.75 -9.93
N MET A 400 1.79 22.01 -8.70
CA MET A 400 3.14 21.68 -8.26
C MET A 400 3.25 20.17 -8.08
N GLY A 401 4.06 19.55 -8.93
CA GLY A 401 4.56 18.20 -8.73
C GLY A 401 5.27 18.08 -7.39
N MET A 402 4.95 17.02 -6.66
CA MET A 402 5.71 16.60 -5.50
C MET A 402 7.08 16.09 -5.95
N GLY A 403 8.09 16.95 -5.82
CA GLY A 403 9.50 16.60 -5.86
C GLY A 403 10.24 17.50 -4.88
N GLY A 404 10.89 16.92 -3.88
CA GLY A 404 11.71 17.69 -2.94
C GLY A 404 11.86 17.04 -1.57
N ALA A 405 12.64 15.96 -1.51
CA ALA A 405 13.26 15.51 -0.27
C ALA A 405 14.21 16.62 0.24
N GLY A 406 13.82 17.31 1.30
CA GLY A 406 14.68 18.22 2.04
C GLY A 406 15.42 17.46 3.14
N GLY A 407 16.75 17.39 3.02
CA GLY A 407 17.63 16.79 4.01
C GLY A 407 17.56 17.51 5.36
N MET A 408 17.40 16.75 6.43
CA MET A 408 17.64 17.22 7.78
C MET A 408 19.06 16.82 8.19
N GLY A 409 19.86 17.86 8.47
CA GLY A 409 21.24 17.74 8.91
C GLY A 409 21.35 17.10 10.29
N MET A 410 22.45 16.39 10.46
CA MET A 410 22.91 15.81 11.71
C MET A 410 22.98 16.85 12.83
N GLY A 411 22.28 16.58 13.94
CA GLY A 411 22.50 17.20 15.24
C GLY A 411 23.25 16.23 16.14
N GLY A 412 24.54 16.48 16.33
CA GLY A 412 25.45 15.66 17.13
C GLY A 412 25.17 15.69 18.62
N ALA A 413 25.56 14.58 19.26
CA ALA A 413 25.46 14.28 20.67
C ALA A 413 26.05 15.35 21.61
N GLY A 414 25.34 15.60 22.71
CA GLY A 414 25.83 16.37 23.85
C GLY A 414 26.80 15.56 24.70
N GLY A 415 28.03 16.04 24.81
CA GLY A 415 29.03 15.61 25.79
C GLY A 415 29.29 16.70 26.83
N MET A 416 29.21 16.34 28.10
CA MET A 416 29.51 17.20 29.26
C MET A 416 31.01 17.55 29.36
N GLY A 417 31.33 18.71 29.95
CA GLY A 417 32.57 18.84 30.75
C GLY A 417 33.37 20.15 30.66
N MET A 418 33.13 21.04 31.63
CA MET A 418 34.10 21.85 32.39
C MET A 418 35.16 22.73 31.68
N GLY A 419 35.03 24.06 31.89
CA GLY A 419 36.10 24.86 32.50
C GLY A 419 36.79 25.92 31.63
N GLY A 420 36.76 27.18 32.09
CA GLY A 420 37.75 28.20 31.70
C GLY A 420 37.20 29.62 31.56
N ALA A 421 37.57 30.49 32.51
CA ALA A 421 37.08 31.86 32.64
C ALA A 421 37.76 32.89 31.72
N GLY A 422 37.04 33.99 31.45
CA GLY A 422 37.61 35.33 31.39
C GLY A 422 37.55 36.05 30.03
N GLY A 423 36.89 37.22 30.01
CA GLY A 423 37.08 38.22 28.96
C GLY A 423 35.84 39.06 28.64
N MET A 424 35.73 40.23 29.27
CA MET A 424 34.70 41.25 29.00
C MET A 424 34.82 41.82 27.56
N GLY A 425 33.71 42.23 26.95
CA GLY A 425 33.77 43.27 25.92
C GLY A 425 32.59 43.38 24.94
N MET A 426 31.75 44.39 25.19
CA MET A 426 31.03 45.22 24.21
C MET A 426 29.82 44.63 23.46
N GLY A 427 28.69 45.32 23.64
CA GLY A 427 27.43 45.06 22.95
C GLY A 427 27.44 45.44 21.46
N GLY A 428 26.56 44.78 20.71
CA GLY A 428 26.23 45.09 19.33
C GLY A 428 24.73 44.90 19.13
N ALA A 429 24.06 45.97 18.69
CA ALA A 429 22.64 46.04 18.44
C ALA A 429 22.19 45.06 17.34
N GLY A 430 20.99 44.50 17.50
CA GLY A 430 20.33 43.69 16.48
C GLY A 430 20.04 44.53 15.23
N GLY A 431 20.68 44.16 14.12
CA GLY A 431 20.38 44.64 12.78
C GLY A 431 19.70 43.51 11.99
N THR A 432 18.46 43.74 11.59
CA THR A 432 17.74 42.91 10.61
C THR A 432 18.44 43.00 9.26
N MET A 433 18.82 41.85 8.69
CA MET A 433 19.37 41.78 7.33
C MET A 433 18.32 42.27 6.30
N PRO A 434 18.70 43.12 5.33
CA PRO A 434 17.81 43.48 4.24
C PRO A 434 17.58 42.28 3.29
N PRO A 435 16.42 42.19 2.62
CA PRO A 435 16.13 41.12 1.69
C PRO A 435 17.09 41.18 0.48
N PRO A 436 17.36 40.03 -0.16
CA PRO A 436 18.26 39.96 -1.31
C PRO A 436 17.70 40.76 -2.50
N PRO A 437 18.57 41.30 -3.37
CA PRO A 437 18.14 42.03 -4.55
C PRO A 437 17.42 41.10 -5.53
N PRO A 438 16.47 41.64 -6.34
CA PRO A 438 15.77 40.86 -7.34
C PRO A 438 16.74 40.35 -8.43
N PRO A 439 16.41 39.22 -9.07
CA PRO A 439 17.25 38.64 -10.12
C PRO A 439 17.34 39.59 -11.34
N PRO A 440 18.43 39.51 -12.11
CA PRO A 440 18.59 40.32 -13.32
C PRO A 440 17.53 39.95 -14.38
N PRO A 441 17.13 40.91 -15.23
CA PRO A 441 16.17 40.65 -16.30
C PRO A 441 16.75 39.64 -17.31
N LEU A 442 15.87 38.78 -17.83
CA LEU A 442 16.21 37.82 -18.88
C LEU A 442 16.65 38.55 -20.15
N PRO A 443 17.63 38.02 -20.91
CA PRO A 443 18.06 38.62 -22.16
C PRO A 443 16.92 38.62 -23.18
N GLU A 444 16.75 39.74 -23.88
CA GLU A 444 15.79 39.88 -24.97
C GLU A 444 16.17 38.92 -26.11
N ILE A 445 15.26 38.02 -26.45
CA ILE A 445 15.39 37.13 -27.61
C ILE A 445 14.93 37.94 -28.83
N GLU A 446 15.87 38.35 -29.68
CA GLU A 446 15.52 38.90 -30.99
C GLU A 446 14.95 37.77 -31.88
N PRO A 447 13.86 38.04 -32.62
CA PRO A 447 13.26 37.04 -33.50
C PRO A 447 14.04 36.94 -34.82
N GLU A 448 14.58 35.76 -35.11
CA GLU A 448 14.83 35.29 -36.49
C GLU A 448 13.91 34.09 -36.80
#